data_AF-A0AAU0RGZ0-F1
#
_entry.id   AF-A0AAU0RGZ0-F1
#
_cell.length_a   1.000
_cell.length_b   1.000
_cell.length_c   1.000
_cell.angle_alpha   90.00
_cell.angle_beta   90.00
_cell.angle_gamma   90.00
#
_symmetry.space_group_name_H-M   'P 1'
#
loop_
_entity.id
_entity.type
_entity.pdbx_description
1 polymer ?
#
loop_
_entity_poly.entity_id
_entity_poly.type
_entity_poly.pdbx_seq_one_letter_code
_entity_poly.pdbx_strand_id
1 'polypeptide(L)'
;MISLSPTKTEVYGINLLQISTAVSSYYNSISIGGTAAGSNISAAFRKSRFTGTIVTSVNNIYYNTRTGGTGKHYALVNERPVPAQEWILSDYNDLYSVNPATVGLWYNKPLSFAVFKDSSNMDIHSISVPVSFVDTITADLHLLTGDSALVAGTSSTSVTDDYDGDERHTIPTIGADELEVMMALLKDEGKETVVIYPNPTHDYLTVNIADNALLSVYDTQGKKILDKKAVSKTVINVQKLVPGMYLLMIRSSSGISAKWFIKQ
;
A
#
# COMPACT_ATOMS: atom_id res chain seq x y z
N MET A 1 -19.40 -5.94 -12.32
CA MET A 1 -18.61 -6.10 -13.57
C MET A 1 -19.24 -5.33 -14.73
N ILE A 2 -18.43 -4.71 -15.58
CA ILE A 2 -18.83 -4.26 -16.93
C ILE A 2 -17.89 -4.90 -17.95
N SER A 3 -18.42 -5.62 -18.94
CA SER A 3 -17.66 -6.20 -20.05
C SER A 3 -18.10 -5.58 -21.37
N LEU A 4 -17.15 -5.29 -22.26
CA LEU A 4 -17.42 -4.54 -23.49
C LEU A 4 -16.98 -5.31 -24.73
N SER A 5 -17.82 -5.26 -25.77
CA SER A 5 -17.51 -5.66 -27.15
C SER A 5 -18.11 -4.60 -28.08
N PRO A 6 -17.39 -4.05 -29.08
CA PRO A 6 -16.11 -4.52 -29.64
C PRO A 6 -14.84 -3.93 -28.99
N THR A 7 -13.67 -4.48 -29.34
CA THR A 7 -12.34 -4.11 -28.78
C THR A 7 -11.89 -2.68 -29.07
N LYS A 8 -12.52 -2.00 -30.04
CA LYS A 8 -12.26 -0.60 -30.40
C LYS A 8 -13.17 0.36 -29.61
N THR A 9 -12.94 0.44 -28.29
CA THR A 9 -13.78 1.23 -27.37
C THR A 9 -12.92 2.02 -26.38
N GLU A 10 -13.23 3.30 -26.18
CA GLU A 10 -12.70 4.09 -25.07
C GLU A 10 -13.31 3.62 -23.75
N VAL A 11 -12.50 3.44 -22.71
CA VAL A 11 -12.99 2.91 -21.43
C VAL A 11 -12.51 3.81 -20.30
N TYR A 12 -13.47 4.36 -19.58
CA TYR A 12 -13.23 5.21 -18.43
C TYR A 12 -13.99 4.65 -17.23
N GLY A 13 -13.32 4.53 -16.08
CA GLY A 13 -13.99 4.14 -14.83
C GLY A 13 -14.83 5.29 -14.29
N ILE A 14 -14.20 6.21 -13.57
CA ILE A 14 -14.81 7.49 -13.21
C ILE A 14 -14.53 8.49 -14.33
N ASN A 15 -15.57 9.05 -14.95
CA ASN A 15 -15.44 9.96 -16.10
C ASN A 15 -16.15 11.29 -15.85
N LEU A 16 -15.38 12.33 -15.57
CA LEU A 16 -15.88 13.69 -15.41
C LEU A 16 -15.88 14.41 -16.77
N LEU A 17 -17.06 14.51 -17.38
CA LEU A 17 -17.27 15.10 -18.70
C LEU A 17 -17.61 16.60 -18.63
N GLN A 18 -18.67 16.98 -17.93
CA GLN A 18 -19.13 18.38 -17.84
C GLN A 18 -19.79 18.64 -16.48
N ILE A 19 -19.02 18.54 -15.41
CA ILE A 19 -19.50 18.81 -14.05
C ILE A 19 -19.04 20.21 -13.60
N SER A 20 -19.93 20.96 -12.96
CA SER A 20 -19.70 22.31 -12.41
C SER A 20 -19.58 22.37 -10.88
N THR A 21 -19.75 21.25 -10.18
CA THR A 21 -19.71 21.16 -8.71
C THR A 21 -18.59 20.24 -8.24
N ALA A 22 -18.02 20.52 -7.06
CA ALA A 22 -16.88 19.77 -6.52
C ALA A 22 -17.16 18.26 -6.48
N VAL A 23 -16.13 17.47 -6.77
CA VAL A 23 -16.18 16.00 -6.77
C VAL A 23 -15.16 15.47 -5.78
N SER A 24 -15.61 14.56 -4.92
CA SER A 24 -14.75 13.86 -3.97
C SER A 24 -14.79 12.36 -4.25
N SER A 25 -13.61 11.76 -4.37
CA SER A 25 -13.40 10.33 -4.59
C SER A 25 -12.51 9.79 -3.47
N TYR A 26 -13.09 8.95 -2.62
CA TYR A 26 -12.39 8.31 -1.49
C TYR A 26 -12.52 6.80 -1.58
N TYR A 27 -11.41 6.07 -1.36
CA TYR A 27 -11.44 4.60 -1.23
C TYR A 27 -12.11 3.86 -2.38
N ASN A 28 -12.07 4.36 -3.61
CA ASN A 28 -12.62 3.62 -4.73
C ASN A 28 -11.58 2.65 -5.29
N SER A 29 -11.99 1.42 -5.62
CA SER A 29 -11.18 0.49 -6.41
C SER A 29 -11.72 0.40 -7.84
N ILE A 30 -10.93 0.90 -8.80
CA ILE A 30 -11.27 0.84 -10.21
C ILE A 30 -10.23 -0.02 -10.94
N SER A 31 -10.67 -1.17 -11.45
CA SER A 31 -9.86 -2.07 -12.27
C SER A 31 -10.34 -2.05 -13.73
N ILE A 32 -9.43 -1.75 -14.66
CA ILE A 32 -9.66 -1.82 -16.10
C ILE A 32 -8.65 -2.80 -16.71
N GLY A 33 -9.14 -3.85 -17.37
CA GLY A 33 -8.32 -4.85 -18.04
C GLY A 33 -8.67 -5.08 -19.52
N GLY A 34 -8.09 -6.13 -20.09
CA GLY A 34 -8.35 -6.60 -21.45
C GLY A 34 -7.41 -6.04 -22.52
N THR A 35 -7.70 -6.33 -23.79
CA THR A 35 -6.88 -5.93 -24.94
C THR A 35 -7.68 -5.01 -25.87
N ALA A 36 -7.14 -3.83 -26.15
CA ALA A 36 -7.70 -2.83 -27.06
C ALA A 36 -7.18 -3.03 -28.50
N ALA A 37 -7.93 -2.48 -29.46
CA ALA A 37 -7.51 -2.29 -30.83
C ALA A 37 -7.65 -0.82 -31.25
N GLY A 38 -6.83 -0.37 -32.19
CA GLY A 38 -6.84 1.02 -32.68
C GLY A 38 -6.21 2.02 -31.70
N SER A 39 -6.62 3.28 -31.77
CA SER A 39 -6.01 4.41 -31.06
C SER A 39 -6.77 4.88 -29.82
N ASN A 40 -7.84 4.18 -29.42
CA ASN A 40 -8.68 4.59 -28.30
C ASN A 40 -7.93 4.44 -26.97
N ILE A 41 -8.08 5.43 -26.09
CA ILE A 41 -7.43 5.44 -24.78
C ILE A 41 -8.31 4.75 -23.72
N SER A 42 -7.73 4.48 -22.55
CA SER A 42 -8.49 4.17 -21.34
C SER A 42 -7.92 4.85 -20.12
N ALA A 43 -8.76 5.10 -19.11
CA ALA A 43 -8.33 5.65 -17.84
C ALA A 43 -9.20 5.14 -16.69
N ALA A 44 -8.62 4.75 -15.55
CA ALA A 44 -9.42 4.40 -14.37
C ALA A 44 -10.15 5.64 -13.82
N PHE A 45 -9.49 6.79 -13.83
CA PHE A 45 -10.09 8.09 -13.59
C PHE A 45 -9.81 9.06 -14.76
N ARG A 46 -10.83 9.77 -15.23
CA ARG A 46 -10.69 10.81 -16.25
C ARG A 46 -11.38 12.10 -15.83
N LYS A 47 -10.61 13.18 -15.82
CA LYS A 47 -11.10 14.56 -15.83
C LYS A 47 -10.89 15.16 -17.22
N SER A 48 -12.00 15.40 -17.92
CA SER A 48 -11.94 15.96 -19.26
C SER A 48 -11.59 17.45 -19.27
N ARG A 49 -11.16 17.95 -20.44
CA ARG A 49 -10.87 19.37 -20.64
C ARG A 49 -12.06 20.31 -20.45
N PHE A 50 -13.29 19.78 -20.44
CA PHE A 50 -14.51 20.56 -20.28
C PHE A 50 -15.01 20.61 -18.83
N THR A 51 -14.40 19.85 -17.92
CA THR A 51 -14.78 19.84 -16.50
C THR A 51 -14.01 20.89 -15.73
N GLY A 52 -14.68 21.95 -15.27
CA GLY A 52 -14.08 23.06 -14.51
C GLY A 52 -14.44 22.97 -13.03
N THR A 53 -14.23 21.79 -12.43
CA THR A 53 -14.58 21.54 -11.05
C THR A 53 -13.39 21.14 -10.21
N ILE A 54 -13.51 21.42 -8.91
CA ILE A 54 -12.60 20.97 -7.88
C ILE A 54 -12.70 19.45 -7.74
N VAL A 55 -11.55 18.78 -7.72
CA VAL A 55 -11.44 17.34 -7.46
C VAL A 55 -10.64 17.12 -6.18
N THR A 56 -11.22 16.31 -5.30
CA THR A 56 -10.52 15.64 -4.21
C THR A 56 -10.45 14.15 -4.53
N SER A 57 -9.25 13.57 -4.51
CA SER A 57 -9.01 12.16 -4.80
C SER A 57 -8.02 11.60 -3.78
N VAL A 58 -8.52 10.85 -2.81
CA VAL A 58 -7.69 10.30 -1.73
C VAL A 58 -7.96 8.83 -1.50
N ASN A 59 -6.92 8.02 -1.25
CA ASN A 59 -7.04 6.58 -0.97
C ASN A 59 -7.70 5.74 -2.07
N ASN A 60 -7.65 6.14 -3.34
CA ASN A 60 -8.25 5.34 -4.43
C ASN A 60 -7.22 4.40 -5.07
N ILE A 61 -7.66 3.22 -5.51
CA ILE A 61 -6.94 2.38 -6.47
C ILE A 61 -7.43 2.70 -7.87
N TYR A 62 -6.53 3.26 -8.69
CA TYR A 62 -6.73 3.48 -10.13
C TYR A 62 -5.86 2.52 -10.91
N TYR A 63 -6.39 1.31 -11.15
CA TYR A 63 -5.65 0.17 -11.69
C TYR A 63 -6.01 -0.09 -13.16
N ASN A 64 -5.08 0.19 -14.07
CA ASN A 64 -5.29 -0.02 -15.51
C ASN A 64 -4.28 -1.00 -16.12
N THR A 65 -4.72 -2.24 -16.30
CA THR A 65 -3.95 -3.30 -16.96
C THR A 65 -4.29 -3.50 -18.42
N ARG A 66 -5.13 -2.63 -19.00
CA ARG A 66 -5.47 -2.72 -20.42
C ARG A 66 -4.23 -2.53 -21.29
N THR A 67 -4.11 -3.35 -22.32
CA THR A 67 -2.99 -3.33 -23.28
C THR A 67 -3.50 -3.35 -24.73
N GLY A 68 -2.59 -3.30 -25.71
CA GLY A 68 -2.92 -3.43 -27.13
C GLY A 68 -3.24 -2.11 -27.84
N GLY A 69 -3.33 -2.18 -29.18
CA GLY A 69 -3.54 -0.98 -30.00
C GLY A 69 -2.36 0.02 -29.96
N THR A 70 -2.61 1.22 -30.49
CA THR A 70 -1.70 2.38 -30.42
C THR A 70 -2.14 3.41 -29.39
N GLY A 71 -3.37 3.27 -28.87
CA GLY A 71 -3.89 4.05 -27.75
C GLY A 71 -3.07 3.84 -26.48
N LYS A 72 -3.18 4.79 -25.55
CA LYS A 72 -2.50 4.73 -24.25
C LYS A 72 -3.51 4.44 -23.14
N HIS A 73 -3.06 3.73 -22.13
CA HIS A 73 -3.89 3.25 -21.03
C HIS A 73 -3.32 3.80 -19.72
N TYR A 74 -4.12 4.60 -19.03
CA TYR A 74 -3.69 5.42 -17.90
C TYR A 74 -4.38 4.97 -16.60
N ALA A 75 -3.72 5.19 -15.47
CA ALA A 75 -4.41 5.19 -14.18
C ALA A 75 -5.33 6.42 -14.10
N LEU A 76 -4.74 7.60 -14.33
CA LEU A 76 -5.43 8.87 -14.11
C LEU A 76 -5.14 9.87 -15.23
N VAL A 77 -6.21 10.39 -15.83
CA VAL A 77 -6.16 11.40 -16.88
C VAL A 77 -6.70 12.72 -16.36
N ASN A 78 -5.92 13.79 -16.54
CA ASN A 78 -6.38 15.16 -16.41
C ASN A 78 -6.06 15.93 -17.70
N GLU A 79 -7.07 16.26 -18.49
CA GLU A 79 -6.90 16.97 -19.77
C GLU A 79 -6.88 18.49 -19.61
N ARG A 80 -6.87 19.01 -18.38
CA ARG A 80 -6.81 20.45 -18.09
C ARG A 80 -5.37 20.94 -17.99
N PRO A 81 -5.04 22.12 -18.54
CA PRO A 81 -3.68 22.66 -18.54
C PRO A 81 -3.19 23.16 -17.17
N VAL A 82 -4.08 23.51 -16.23
CA VAL A 82 -3.72 24.02 -14.89
C VAL A 82 -4.34 23.14 -13.79
N PRO A 83 -3.81 21.92 -13.56
CA PRO A 83 -4.41 20.95 -12.63
C PRO A 83 -4.35 21.35 -11.17
N ALA A 84 -3.22 21.88 -10.68
CA ALA A 84 -3.01 22.09 -9.25
C ALA A 84 -4.01 23.07 -8.59
N GLN A 85 -4.65 23.93 -9.38
CA GLN A 85 -5.69 24.84 -8.89
C GLN A 85 -7.09 24.21 -8.86
N GLU A 86 -7.30 23.16 -9.66
CA GLU A 86 -8.56 22.41 -9.75
C GLU A 86 -8.52 21.11 -8.94
N TRP A 87 -7.34 20.65 -8.53
CA TRP A 87 -7.16 19.51 -7.65
C TRP A 87 -6.75 20.05 -6.28
N ILE A 88 -7.68 20.07 -5.33
CA ILE A 88 -7.41 20.68 -4.02
C ILE A 88 -6.73 19.69 -3.07
N LEU A 89 -6.94 18.38 -3.28
CA LEU A 89 -6.31 17.32 -2.49
C LEU A 89 -6.30 16.02 -3.32
N SER A 90 -5.15 15.74 -3.96
CA SER A 90 -4.85 14.44 -4.57
C SER A 90 -3.72 13.82 -3.78
N ASP A 91 -3.96 12.74 -3.03
CA ASP A 91 -2.87 12.06 -2.34
C ASP A 91 -3.25 10.66 -1.90
N TYR A 92 -2.27 9.85 -1.51
CA TYR A 92 -2.48 8.48 -1.03
C TYR A 92 -3.26 7.58 -2.01
N ASN A 93 -3.20 7.83 -3.31
CA ASN A 93 -3.80 6.96 -4.32
C ASN A 93 -2.79 5.91 -4.78
N ASP A 94 -3.27 4.75 -5.27
CA ASP A 94 -2.47 3.85 -6.09
C ASP A 94 -2.75 4.13 -7.57
N LEU A 95 -1.75 4.65 -8.27
CA LEU A 95 -1.84 5.06 -9.67
C LEU A 95 -1.08 4.04 -10.53
N TYR A 96 -1.74 2.96 -10.95
CA TYR A 96 -1.08 1.90 -11.69
C TYR A 96 -1.53 1.81 -13.16
N SER A 97 -0.55 1.78 -14.06
CA SER A 97 -0.75 1.33 -15.44
C SER A 97 0.37 0.40 -15.86
N VAL A 98 0.06 -0.63 -16.66
CA VAL A 98 1.05 -1.62 -17.12
C VAL A 98 2.26 -0.97 -17.82
N ASN A 99 2.06 0.10 -18.58
CA ASN A 99 3.17 0.87 -19.15
C ASN A 99 3.57 2.00 -18.19
N PRO A 100 4.76 1.96 -17.56
CA PRO A 100 5.16 2.96 -16.57
C PRO A 100 5.37 4.36 -17.15
N ALA A 101 5.42 4.53 -18.47
CA ALA A 101 5.47 5.84 -19.12
C ALA A 101 4.09 6.50 -19.30
N THR A 102 3.00 5.78 -18.97
CA THR A 102 1.63 6.25 -19.14
C THR A 102 0.79 6.06 -17.88
N VAL A 103 1.39 6.27 -16.71
CA VAL A 103 0.65 6.22 -15.43
C VAL A 103 -0.40 7.30 -15.39
N GLY A 104 -0.06 8.52 -15.84
CA GLY A 104 -1.05 9.57 -16.00
C GLY A 104 -0.89 10.40 -17.26
N LEU A 105 -1.87 11.25 -17.52
CA LEU A 105 -1.88 12.23 -18.62
C LEU A 105 -2.17 13.62 -18.05
N TRP A 106 -1.21 14.55 -18.18
CA TRP A 106 -1.42 15.96 -17.84
C TRP A 106 -1.58 16.76 -19.13
N TYR A 107 -2.75 17.39 -19.30
CA TYR A 107 -3.15 18.13 -20.50
C TYR A 107 -3.13 17.27 -21.77
N ASN A 108 -1.96 17.15 -22.39
CA ASN A 108 -1.70 16.32 -23.57
C ASN A 108 -0.40 15.52 -23.47
N LYS A 109 0.24 15.49 -22.29
CA LYS A 109 1.54 14.87 -22.05
C LYS A 109 1.38 13.61 -21.18
N PRO A 110 1.69 12.42 -21.73
CA PRO A 110 1.79 11.19 -20.94
C PRO A 110 2.95 11.29 -19.94
N LEU A 111 2.72 10.88 -18.71
CA LEU A 111 3.68 10.98 -17.61
C LEU A 111 3.92 9.60 -16.98
N SER A 112 5.17 9.37 -16.58
CA SER A 112 5.47 8.34 -15.59
C SER A 112 4.99 8.76 -14.21
N PHE A 113 4.90 7.80 -13.29
CA PHE A 113 4.47 8.10 -11.93
C PHE A 113 5.33 9.15 -11.23
N ALA A 114 6.66 9.05 -11.34
CA ALA A 114 7.58 10.03 -10.74
C ALA A 114 7.33 11.45 -11.27
N VAL A 115 7.22 11.61 -12.60
CA VAL A 115 6.98 12.92 -13.22
C VAL A 115 5.56 13.42 -12.92
N PHE A 116 4.59 12.53 -12.76
CA PHE A 116 3.23 12.88 -12.38
C PHE A 116 3.17 13.53 -10.99
N LYS A 117 3.86 12.95 -10.00
CA LYS A 117 3.96 13.54 -8.65
C LYS A 117 4.56 14.95 -8.70
N ASP A 118 5.68 15.09 -9.41
CA ASP A 118 6.34 16.39 -9.59
C ASP A 118 5.45 17.40 -10.33
N SER A 119 4.70 16.97 -11.34
CA SER A 119 3.87 17.86 -12.18
C SER A 119 2.54 18.25 -11.53
N SER A 120 2.04 17.44 -10.59
CA SER A 120 0.80 17.73 -9.87
C SER A 120 1.03 18.63 -8.65
N ASN A 121 2.26 18.69 -8.12
CA ASN A 121 2.58 19.23 -6.79
C ASN A 121 1.71 18.63 -5.67
N MET A 122 1.21 17.43 -5.91
CA MET A 122 0.30 16.65 -5.09
C MET A 122 0.78 15.19 -5.13
N ASP A 123 -0.01 14.25 -4.64
CA ASP A 123 0.24 12.80 -4.73
C ASP A 123 1.60 12.38 -4.13
N ILE A 124 2.12 13.13 -3.16
CA ILE A 124 3.44 12.90 -2.58
C ILE A 124 3.53 11.54 -1.87
N HIS A 125 2.44 11.11 -1.22
CA HIS A 125 2.29 9.83 -0.54
C HIS A 125 1.58 8.77 -1.39
N SER A 126 1.09 9.13 -2.58
CA SER A 126 0.58 8.16 -3.53
C SER A 126 1.66 7.14 -3.93
N ILE A 127 1.21 5.98 -4.39
CA ILE A 127 2.02 4.87 -4.85
C ILE A 127 1.62 4.44 -6.26
N SER A 128 2.38 3.52 -6.84
CA SER A 128 2.12 2.93 -8.16
C SER A 128 2.62 1.49 -8.13
N VAL A 129 1.77 0.58 -7.67
CA VAL A 129 2.12 -0.83 -7.45
C VAL A 129 1.10 -1.75 -8.13
N PRO A 130 1.51 -2.94 -8.59
CA PRO A 130 0.53 -3.93 -9.04
C PRO A 130 -0.38 -4.36 -7.88
N VAL A 131 -1.66 -4.62 -8.17
CA VAL A 131 -2.67 -5.09 -7.21
C VAL A 131 -3.17 -6.48 -7.61
N SER A 132 -3.37 -7.36 -6.63
CA SER A 132 -3.83 -8.74 -6.82
C SER A 132 -5.24 -8.92 -6.28
N PHE A 133 -6.23 -8.80 -7.16
CA PHE A 133 -7.63 -9.03 -6.81
C PHE A 133 -8.00 -10.52 -6.79
N VAL A 134 -8.98 -10.90 -5.96
CA VAL A 134 -9.50 -12.27 -5.88
C VAL A 134 -9.94 -12.79 -7.25
N ASP A 135 -10.83 -12.07 -7.95
CA ASP A 135 -11.25 -12.46 -9.29
C ASP A 135 -11.83 -11.29 -10.10
N THR A 136 -10.98 -10.75 -10.99
CA THR A 136 -11.41 -9.70 -11.92
C THR A 136 -12.42 -10.15 -12.98
N ILE A 137 -12.64 -11.46 -13.20
CA ILE A 137 -13.61 -12.04 -14.15
C ILE A 137 -15.02 -12.14 -13.57
N THR A 138 -15.15 -12.18 -12.25
CA THR A 138 -16.44 -12.01 -11.55
C THR A 138 -16.62 -10.61 -10.97
N ALA A 139 -15.60 -9.76 -11.10
CA ALA A 139 -15.47 -8.42 -10.52
C ALA A 139 -15.47 -8.43 -9.00
N ASP A 140 -14.93 -9.52 -8.46
CA ASP A 140 -14.48 -9.59 -7.08
C ASP A 140 -13.14 -8.86 -6.98
N LEU A 141 -13.20 -7.63 -6.47
CA LEU A 141 -12.06 -6.75 -6.28
C LEU A 141 -11.58 -6.71 -4.82
N HIS A 142 -11.90 -7.73 -4.01
CA HIS A 142 -11.23 -7.89 -2.72
C HIS A 142 -9.73 -8.09 -2.96
N LEU A 143 -8.94 -7.51 -2.07
CA LEU A 143 -7.49 -7.54 -2.07
C LEU A 143 -7.00 -8.87 -1.50
N LEU A 144 -5.89 -9.35 -2.05
CA LEU A 144 -5.21 -10.52 -1.51
C LEU A 144 -4.14 -10.09 -0.50
N THR A 145 -3.77 -10.99 0.41
CA THR A 145 -2.78 -10.72 1.48
C THR A 145 -1.40 -10.26 0.98
N GLY A 146 -1.10 -10.44 -0.32
CA GLY A 146 0.13 -9.96 -0.95
C GLY A 146 0.16 -8.45 -1.21
N ASP A 147 -0.97 -7.76 -1.11
CA ASP A 147 -1.10 -6.34 -1.44
C ASP A 147 -0.82 -5.42 -0.22
N SER A 148 0.05 -5.85 0.71
CA SER A 148 0.34 -5.11 1.94
C SER A 148 0.89 -3.70 1.73
N ALA A 149 1.42 -3.40 0.54
CA ALA A 149 1.86 -2.05 0.16
C ALA A 149 0.69 -1.05 0.08
N LEU A 150 -0.55 -1.54 -0.09
CA LEU A 150 -1.76 -0.73 -0.10
C LEU A 150 -2.19 -0.30 1.31
N VAL A 151 -1.65 -0.88 2.38
CA VAL A 151 -1.86 -0.39 3.76
C VAL A 151 -0.98 0.82 4.02
N ALA A 152 -1.33 1.89 3.34
CA ALA A 152 -0.57 3.13 3.29
C ALA A 152 -1.48 4.36 3.21
N GLY A 153 -2.79 4.20 3.34
CA GLY A 153 -3.75 5.30 3.20
C GLY A 153 -3.76 6.29 4.38
N THR A 154 -4.58 7.33 4.26
CA THR A 154 -4.80 8.35 5.30
C THR A 154 -6.21 8.25 5.90
N SER A 155 -6.34 8.32 7.23
CA SER A 155 -7.64 8.32 7.93
C SER A 155 -8.39 9.65 7.87
N SER A 156 -7.85 10.67 7.19
CA SER A 156 -8.39 12.05 7.15
C SER A 156 -9.66 12.23 6.30
N THR A 157 -10.45 11.17 6.11
CA THR A 157 -11.57 11.07 5.18
C THR A 157 -12.85 10.71 5.93
N SER A 158 -14.02 11.07 5.40
CA SER A 158 -15.31 10.81 6.06
C SER A 158 -15.86 9.39 5.92
N VAL A 159 -15.20 8.52 5.15
CA VAL A 159 -15.61 7.13 4.93
C VAL A 159 -15.06 6.27 6.06
N THR A 160 -15.94 5.61 6.79
CA THR A 160 -15.62 4.90 8.05
C THR A 160 -15.57 3.38 7.91
N ASP A 161 -16.14 2.84 6.85
CA ASP A 161 -16.19 1.42 6.53
C ASP A 161 -15.78 1.17 5.06
N ASP A 162 -15.58 -0.08 4.70
CA ASP A 162 -15.25 -0.52 3.37
C ASP A 162 -16.47 -1.00 2.57
N TYR A 163 -16.25 -1.66 1.43
CA TYR A 163 -17.32 -2.12 0.56
C TYR A 163 -18.22 -3.19 1.23
N ASP A 164 -17.65 -4.00 2.10
CA ASP A 164 -18.29 -5.13 2.76
C ASP A 164 -18.81 -4.75 4.17
N GLY A 165 -18.49 -3.53 4.61
CA GLY A 165 -18.94 -2.93 5.86
C GLY A 165 -17.94 -3.10 7.01
N ASP A 166 -16.71 -3.52 6.72
CA ASP A 166 -15.65 -3.63 7.71
C ASP A 166 -15.07 -2.25 8.05
N GLU A 167 -14.80 -2.02 9.34
CA GLU A 167 -14.32 -0.72 9.83
C GLU A 167 -12.93 -0.40 9.28
N ARG A 168 -12.74 0.83 8.80
CA ARG A 168 -11.46 1.30 8.28
C ARG A 168 -10.40 1.34 9.39
N HIS A 169 -9.22 0.82 9.09
CA HIS A 169 -8.12 0.81 10.04
C HIS A 169 -7.53 2.23 10.26
N THR A 170 -6.79 2.41 11.37
CA THR A 170 -6.11 3.68 11.69
C THR A 170 -5.10 4.13 10.61
N ILE A 171 -4.44 3.15 10.00
CA ILE A 171 -3.73 3.27 8.72
C ILE A 171 -4.58 2.48 7.73
N PRO A 172 -5.51 3.13 7.03
CA PRO A 172 -6.47 2.42 6.21
C PRO A 172 -5.83 1.89 4.93
N THR A 173 -6.45 0.87 4.35
CA THR A 173 -6.04 0.32 3.06
C THR A 173 -6.48 1.27 1.94
N ILE A 174 -5.58 1.55 1.00
CA ILE A 174 -5.91 2.27 -0.23
C ILE A 174 -6.85 1.39 -1.04
N GLY A 175 -8.01 1.93 -1.44
CA GLY A 175 -9.04 1.20 -2.19
C GLY A 175 -10.29 0.86 -1.38
N ALA A 176 -11.20 0.17 -2.05
CA ALA A 176 -12.55 -0.10 -1.56
C ALA A 176 -12.64 -1.23 -0.53
N ASP A 177 -11.59 -2.03 -0.38
CA ASP A 177 -11.53 -3.20 0.49
C ASP A 177 -10.46 -2.98 1.55
N GLU A 178 -10.78 -3.28 2.80
CA GLU A 178 -9.85 -3.15 3.91
C GLU A 178 -9.08 -4.47 4.08
N LEU A 179 -7.81 -4.46 3.72
CA LEU A 179 -7.00 -5.66 3.90
C LEU A 179 -6.77 -5.86 5.41
N GLU A 180 -7.14 -7.02 5.95
CA GLU A 180 -6.85 -7.41 7.34
C GLU A 180 -5.33 -7.65 7.58
N VAL A 181 -4.47 -6.68 7.30
CA VAL A 181 -3.01 -6.83 7.44
C VAL A 181 -2.58 -6.79 8.90
N MET A 182 -3.42 -6.25 9.79
CA MET A 182 -3.06 -6.17 11.19
C MET A 182 -3.09 -7.52 11.91
N MET A 183 -3.71 -8.56 11.33
CA MET A 183 -3.62 -9.92 11.84
C MET A 183 -2.58 -10.78 11.11
N ALA A 184 -2.05 -10.44 9.94
CA ALA A 184 -1.03 -11.29 9.31
C ALA A 184 0.39 -11.04 9.87
N LEU A 185 0.72 -9.80 10.22
CA LEU A 185 2.01 -9.44 10.83
C LEU A 185 1.99 -9.52 12.37
N LEU A 186 0.80 -9.52 13.00
CA LEU A 186 0.64 -9.77 14.44
C LEU A 186 0.18 -11.20 14.78
N LYS A 187 -0.41 -11.99 13.86
CA LYS A 187 -0.63 -13.44 14.11
C LYS A 187 0.65 -14.26 14.05
N ASP A 188 1.75 -13.71 13.54
CA ASP A 188 3.08 -14.32 13.71
C ASP A 188 3.76 -13.93 15.04
N GLU A 189 3.11 -13.11 15.88
CA GLU A 189 3.36 -13.13 17.34
C GLU A 189 2.51 -14.20 18.06
N GLY A 190 1.70 -14.96 17.31
CA GLY A 190 0.67 -15.85 17.82
C GLY A 190 0.93 -17.34 17.66
N LYS A 191 2.15 -17.78 17.28
CA LYS A 191 2.44 -19.23 17.23
C LYS A 191 3.85 -19.74 17.54
N GLU A 192 4.69 -18.97 18.21
CA GLU A 192 5.71 -19.53 19.11
C GLU A 192 5.86 -18.65 20.35
N THR A 193 5.67 -19.24 21.54
CA THR A 193 5.78 -18.57 22.82
C THR A 193 7.24 -18.21 23.13
N VAL A 194 7.76 -17.14 22.52
CA VAL A 194 9.09 -16.61 22.86
C VAL A 194 9.03 -15.97 24.24
N VAL A 195 9.44 -16.73 25.26
CA VAL A 195 9.48 -16.25 26.65
C VAL A 195 10.90 -15.86 27.01
N ILE A 196 11.08 -14.61 27.46
CA ILE A 196 12.35 -14.12 28.00
C ILE A 196 12.27 -13.93 29.51
N TYR A 197 13.27 -14.42 30.25
CA TYR A 197 13.33 -14.25 31.70
C TYR A 197 14.75 -14.40 32.27
N PRO A 198 15.06 -13.75 33.41
CA PRO A 198 14.26 -12.68 34.01
C PRO A 198 14.31 -11.43 33.13
N ASN A 199 13.24 -10.63 33.15
CA ASN A 199 13.23 -9.28 32.59
C ASN A 199 12.54 -8.38 33.62
N PRO A 200 13.25 -7.47 34.32
CA PRO A 200 14.67 -7.11 34.15
C PRO A 200 15.70 -8.21 34.47
N THR A 201 16.92 -8.09 33.94
CA THR A 201 18.04 -9.05 34.15
C THR A 201 19.33 -8.36 34.61
N HIS A 202 20.16 -9.09 35.36
CA HIS A 202 21.49 -8.64 35.81
C HIS A 202 22.60 -9.30 34.97
N ASP A 203 22.77 -10.62 35.05
CA ASP A 203 23.92 -11.29 34.41
C ASP A 203 23.55 -12.13 33.19
N TYR A 204 22.35 -12.73 33.21
CA TYR A 204 21.93 -13.72 32.23
C TYR A 204 20.48 -13.53 31.81
N LEU A 205 20.24 -13.51 30.50
CA LEU A 205 18.90 -13.52 29.92
C LEU A 205 18.62 -14.90 29.34
N THR A 206 17.60 -15.58 29.84
CA THR A 206 17.11 -16.82 29.25
C THR A 206 16.10 -16.50 28.17
N VAL A 207 16.25 -17.12 27.00
CA VAL A 207 15.34 -17.02 25.87
C VAL A 207 14.84 -18.42 25.58
N ASN A 208 13.54 -18.62 25.71
CA ASN A 208 12.87 -19.87 25.34
C ASN A 208 12.21 -19.68 23.97
N ILE A 209 12.65 -20.42 22.96
CA ILE A 209 12.14 -20.43 21.58
C ILE A 209 11.71 -21.87 21.23
N ALA A 210 10.78 -22.09 20.30
CA ALA A 210 10.38 -23.45 19.95
C ALA A 210 11.37 -24.08 18.95
N ASP A 211 11.84 -23.27 18.00
CA ASP A 211 12.77 -23.70 16.95
C ASP A 211 14.18 -23.11 17.07
N ASN A 212 15.08 -23.55 16.19
CA ASN A 212 16.42 -22.97 16.06
C ASN A 212 16.34 -21.52 15.58
N ALA A 213 17.06 -20.62 16.24
CA ALA A 213 17.09 -19.21 15.84
C ALA A 213 18.48 -18.58 15.99
N LEU A 214 18.69 -17.46 15.29
CA LEU A 214 19.76 -16.52 15.56
C LEU A 214 19.22 -15.41 16.46
N LEU A 215 19.80 -15.28 17.65
CA LEU A 215 19.52 -14.23 18.61
C LEU A 215 20.52 -13.10 18.40
N SER A 216 20.03 -11.87 18.24
CA SER A 216 20.83 -10.67 18.04
C SER A 216 20.39 -9.59 19.03
N VAL A 217 21.31 -9.07 19.85
CA VAL A 217 21.01 -7.96 20.78
C VAL A 217 21.50 -6.64 20.20
N TYR A 218 20.66 -5.63 20.27
CA TYR A 218 20.93 -4.27 19.81
C TYR A 218 20.76 -3.28 20.96
N ASP A 219 21.57 -2.22 20.97
CA ASP A 219 21.35 -1.07 21.84
C ASP A 219 20.23 -0.15 21.31
N THR A 220 19.91 0.91 22.06
CA THR A 220 18.87 1.89 21.69
C THR A 220 19.20 2.71 20.44
N GLN A 221 20.45 2.67 19.96
CA GLN A 221 20.88 3.34 18.73
C GLN A 221 20.85 2.37 17.52
N GLY A 222 20.40 1.13 17.72
CA GLY A 222 20.37 0.11 16.68
C GLY A 222 21.72 -0.52 16.38
N LYS A 223 22.75 -0.29 17.22
CA LYS A 223 24.04 -0.96 17.07
C LYS A 223 23.95 -2.37 17.63
N LYS A 224 24.33 -3.34 16.80
CA LYS A 224 24.39 -4.76 17.19
C LYS A 224 25.53 -5.00 18.19
N ILE A 225 25.20 -5.59 19.33
CA ILE A 225 26.13 -5.85 20.44
C ILE A 225 26.61 -7.30 20.43
N LEU A 226 25.71 -8.27 20.21
CA LEU A 226 26.04 -9.69 20.21
C LEU A 226 25.14 -10.49 19.28
N ASP A 227 25.66 -11.61 18.80
CA ASP A 227 24.91 -12.66 18.10
C ASP A 227 25.13 -14.01 18.79
N LYS A 228 24.06 -14.82 18.89
CA LYS A 228 24.11 -16.17 19.44
C LYS A 228 23.14 -17.09 18.72
N LYS A 229 23.64 -18.22 18.20
CA LYS A 229 22.76 -19.30 17.74
C LYS A 229 22.09 -19.95 18.94
N ALA A 230 20.79 -20.19 18.82
CA ALA A 230 19.95 -20.73 19.87
C ALA A 230 19.19 -21.95 19.36
N VAL A 231 19.03 -22.93 20.25
CA VAL A 231 18.23 -24.13 20.07
C VAL A 231 17.34 -24.22 21.31
N SER A 232 16.02 -24.19 21.17
CA SER A 232 15.08 -24.29 22.30
C SER A 232 15.31 -23.25 23.41
N LYS A 233 15.72 -23.67 24.62
CA LYS A 233 16.09 -22.80 25.74
C LYS A 233 17.56 -22.41 25.66
N THR A 234 17.85 -21.13 25.41
CA THR A 234 19.21 -20.59 25.32
C THR A 234 19.45 -19.46 26.32
N VAL A 235 20.61 -19.48 26.98
CA VAL A 235 21.02 -18.42 27.91
C VAL A 235 22.01 -17.48 27.23
N ILE A 236 21.74 -16.18 27.27
CA ILE A 236 22.64 -15.11 26.81
C ILE A 236 23.34 -14.51 28.02
N ASN A 237 24.67 -14.40 27.98
CA ASN A 237 25.43 -13.64 28.97
C ASN A 237 25.35 -12.15 28.62
N VAL A 238 24.74 -11.37 29.51
CA VAL A 238 24.55 -9.92 29.38
C VAL A 238 25.29 -9.14 30.48
N GLN A 239 26.11 -9.80 31.30
CA GLN A 239 26.82 -9.21 32.44
C GLN A 239 27.71 -8.02 32.03
N LYS A 240 28.26 -8.05 30.82
CA LYS A 240 29.13 -6.99 30.29
C LYS A 240 28.37 -5.82 29.64
N LEU A 241 27.04 -5.91 29.54
CA LEU A 241 26.22 -4.82 29.03
C LEU A 241 26.07 -3.72 30.09
N VAL A 242 26.10 -2.46 29.66
CA VAL A 242 25.79 -1.32 30.52
C VAL A 242 24.30 -1.38 30.90
N PRO A 243 23.90 -1.05 32.15
CA PRO A 243 22.50 -0.97 32.53
C PRO A 243 21.69 -0.07 31.57
N GLY A 244 20.54 -0.56 31.12
CA GLY A 244 19.76 0.10 30.08
C GLY A 244 18.79 -0.84 29.36
N MET A 245 18.08 -0.28 28.38
CA MET A 245 17.13 -1.00 27.55
C MET A 245 17.82 -1.54 26.29
N TYR A 246 17.50 -2.78 25.92
CA TYR A 246 18.07 -3.45 24.75
C TYR A 246 16.97 -4.17 23.96
N LEU A 247 17.16 -4.25 22.65
CA LEU A 247 16.30 -4.99 21.73
C LEU A 247 16.92 -6.35 21.44
N LEU A 248 16.19 -7.43 21.73
CA LEU A 248 16.52 -8.78 21.29
C LEU A 248 15.72 -9.08 20.02
N MET A 249 16.41 -9.24 18.89
CA MET A 249 15.83 -9.82 17.67
C MET A 249 16.11 -11.33 17.62
N ILE A 250 15.09 -12.10 17.28
CA ILE A 250 15.11 -13.55 17.11
C ILE A 250 14.78 -13.85 15.65
N ARG A 251 15.70 -14.44 14.90
CA ARG A 251 15.48 -14.86 13.51
C ARG A 251 15.48 -16.39 13.43
N SER A 252 14.33 -16.99 13.25
CA SER A 252 14.17 -18.44 13.03
C SER A 252 13.87 -18.72 11.55
N SER A 253 13.71 -20.00 11.20
CA SER A 253 13.12 -20.39 9.91
C SER A 253 11.64 -20.05 9.80
N SER A 254 10.94 -19.96 10.95
CA SER A 254 9.51 -19.65 11.03
C SER A 254 9.21 -18.15 10.90
N GLY A 255 10.15 -17.27 11.27
CA GLY A 255 9.94 -15.83 11.15
C GLY A 255 10.96 -14.98 11.90
N ILE A 256 10.62 -13.70 12.10
CA ILE A 256 11.41 -12.76 12.89
C ILE A 256 10.55 -12.25 14.05
N SER A 257 11.03 -12.41 15.28
CA SER A 257 10.41 -11.87 16.48
C SER A 257 11.34 -10.87 17.17
N ALA A 258 10.77 -9.91 17.89
CA ALA A 258 11.51 -8.90 18.63
C ALA A 258 10.97 -8.72 20.05
N LYS A 259 11.85 -8.70 21.05
CA LYS A 259 11.49 -8.45 22.45
C LYS A 259 12.44 -7.45 23.10
N TRP A 260 11.88 -6.51 23.85
CA TRP A 260 12.66 -5.59 24.68
C TRP A 260 13.01 -6.24 26.02
N PHE A 261 14.24 -6.02 26.51
CA PHE A 261 14.61 -6.37 27.87
C PHE A 261 15.40 -5.25 28.55
N ILE A 262 15.34 -5.23 29.88
CA ILE A 262 16.02 -4.24 30.73
C ILE A 262 17.20 -4.92 31.40
N LYS A 263 18.41 -4.40 31.18
CA LYS A 263 19.62 -4.74 31.94
C LYS A 263 19.72 -3.80 33.14
N GLN A 264 19.90 -4.37 34.33
CA GLN A 264 20.16 -3.65 35.59
C GLN A 264 21.60 -3.81 36.03
#